data_AF-W2THJ7-F1
#
_entry.id   AF-W2THJ7-F1
#
_cell.length_a   1.000
_cell.length_b   1.000
_cell.length_c   1.000
_cell.angle_alpha   90.00
_cell.angle_beta   90.00
_cell.angle_gamma   90.00
#
_symmetry.space_group_name_H-M   'P 1'
#
loop_
_entity.id
_entity.type
_entity.pdbx_description
1 polymer ?
#
loop_
_entity_poly.entity_id
_entity_poly.type
_entity_poly.pdbx_seq_one_letter_code
_entity_poly.pdbx_strand_id
1 'polypeptide(L)'
;MLLRLKCGFACRTEITGFAEAVVNFTDNFVSAREQTEKPEFPFRTVSTQKSDHVYIQVEGCEFLIGLALSKIQNAAAEYSLFLPAIQNVLAGSYKMFRLFFGEFSSFRKRNQQKFKERLEYFFGRYLPLLKLHRMPLLDYLNGAAFLPLNGPEYLNVVSLSSELEEEFPIIEKVLILYQDKVLYYSISRRDLPSLFRYITQSLLPMTIGDELDYQSRSTHGRFLRGPSDITVDAPLVGDDALPTVHIYNYSEAEDIEELVRYQMMVYRSLNATVCMFTTHEVTRRLMRNIDGYLGSELSKVASQIGECVGSQNADILSTPDFHYIYYNPASLSLTSSFTDSTDAPKAPLPPPEVNKLVCSSLTGFLSEADEFGECFAKSESEWWIVLKKVNSRLLCLLLPPSSNQQSLADIQTRTLGIIKTHFEAIFFN
;
A
#
# COMPACT_ATOMS: atom_id res chain seq x y z
N MET A 1 -15.06 16.94 -7.37
CA MET A 1 -15.37 17.44 -6.01
C MET A 1 -14.08 17.52 -5.21
N LEU A 2 -13.50 18.73 -5.05
CA LEU A 2 -12.33 18.93 -4.18
C LEU A 2 -12.80 19.05 -2.72
N LEU A 3 -12.41 18.10 -1.87
CA LEU A 3 -12.62 18.23 -0.42
C LEU A 3 -11.49 19.07 0.18
N ARG A 4 -11.80 20.32 0.52
CA ARG A 4 -11.02 21.13 1.47
C ARG A 4 -11.90 21.48 2.66
N LEU A 5 -11.47 21.06 3.85
CA LEU A 5 -12.20 21.18 5.12
C LEU A 5 -12.33 22.61 5.70
N LYS A 6 -11.90 23.69 5.02
CA LYS A 6 -11.87 25.05 5.60
C LYS A 6 -12.04 26.24 4.62
N CYS A 7 -12.91 26.19 3.61
CA CYS A 7 -13.23 27.40 2.81
C CYS A 7 -14.73 27.60 2.57
N GLY A 8 -15.17 28.87 2.58
CA GLY A 8 -16.54 29.31 2.28
C GLY A 8 -16.98 28.99 0.84
N PHE A 9 -18.28 29.12 0.56
CA PHE A 9 -18.89 28.63 -0.68
C PHE A 9 -18.31 29.26 -1.97
N ALA A 10 -18.02 30.56 -1.99
CA ALA A 10 -17.46 31.26 -3.16
C ALA A 10 -16.05 30.77 -3.53
N CYS A 11 -15.19 30.57 -2.53
CA CYS A 11 -13.85 29.99 -2.67
C CYS A 11 -13.89 28.57 -3.25
N ARG A 12 -14.97 27.80 -3.02
CA ARG A 12 -15.12 26.45 -3.60
C ARG A 12 -15.36 26.50 -5.10
N THR A 13 -16.26 27.38 -5.56
CA THR A 13 -16.62 27.50 -6.97
C THR A 13 -15.45 27.99 -7.83
N GLU A 14 -14.66 28.93 -7.32
CA GLU A 14 -13.44 29.42 -8.00
C GLU A 14 -12.38 28.33 -8.14
N ILE A 15 -12.14 27.54 -7.09
CA ILE A 15 -11.14 26.47 -7.12
C ILE A 15 -11.58 25.32 -8.05
N THR A 16 -12.87 24.96 -8.04
CA THR A 16 -13.38 23.93 -8.94
C THR A 16 -13.40 24.38 -10.39
N GLY A 17 -13.81 25.63 -10.65
CA GLY A 17 -13.77 26.20 -11.99
C GLY A 17 -12.35 26.33 -12.52
N PHE A 18 -11.39 26.71 -11.67
CA PHE A 18 -9.98 26.72 -12.03
C PHE A 18 -9.46 25.32 -12.37
N ALA A 19 -9.76 24.32 -11.54
CA ALA A 19 -9.32 22.94 -11.78
C ALA A 19 -9.86 22.38 -13.10
N GLU A 20 -11.15 22.60 -13.38
CA GLU A 20 -11.79 22.21 -14.63
C GLU A 20 -11.21 22.94 -15.83
N ALA A 21 -10.99 24.26 -15.72
CA ALA A 21 -10.37 25.05 -16.77
C ALA A 21 -8.95 24.56 -17.11
N VAL A 22 -8.14 24.24 -16.09
CA VAL A 22 -6.79 23.68 -16.28
C VAL A 22 -6.85 22.37 -17.04
N VAL A 23 -7.71 21.44 -16.61
CA VAL A 23 -7.84 20.12 -17.24
C VAL A 23 -8.31 20.27 -18.69
N ASN A 24 -9.42 20.97 -18.93
CA ASN A 24 -9.97 21.16 -20.26
C ASN A 24 -9.01 21.92 -21.20
N PHE A 25 -8.28 22.90 -20.69
CA PHE A 25 -7.29 23.63 -21.48
C PHE A 25 -6.13 22.71 -21.88
N THR A 26 -5.54 22.00 -20.91
CA THR A 26 -4.38 21.13 -21.13
C THR A 26 -4.69 19.91 -21.99
N ASP A 27 -5.93 19.40 -21.96
CA ASP A 27 -6.37 18.29 -22.82
C ASP A 27 -6.23 18.60 -24.32
N ASN A 28 -6.32 19.88 -24.72
CA ASN A 28 -6.10 20.29 -26.11
C ASN A 28 -4.65 20.14 -26.59
N PHE A 29 -3.70 19.93 -25.67
CA PHE A 29 -2.27 19.84 -25.96
C PHE A 29 -1.71 18.43 -25.74
N VAL A 30 -2.54 17.46 -25.35
CA VAL A 30 -2.12 16.08 -25.16
C VAL A 30 -1.91 15.42 -26.53
N SER A 31 -0.70 14.94 -26.77
CA SER A 31 -0.31 14.34 -28.05
C SER A 31 -1.06 13.03 -28.33
N ALA A 32 -1.15 12.65 -29.61
CA ALA A 32 -1.81 11.39 -30.00
C ALA A 32 -1.15 10.13 -29.39
N ARG A 33 0.15 10.19 -29.05
CA ARG A 33 0.86 9.10 -28.33
C ARG A 33 0.47 9.02 -26.85
N GLU A 34 0.29 10.15 -26.18
CA GLU A 34 -0.18 10.19 -24.78
C GLU A 34 -1.66 9.81 -24.65
N GLN A 35 -2.40 9.78 -25.77
CA GLN A 35 -3.77 9.28 -25.82
C GLN A 35 -3.83 7.74 -25.88
N THR A 36 -2.83 7.08 -26.47
CA THR A 36 -2.74 5.60 -26.55
C THR A 36 -2.26 4.93 -25.27
N GLU A 37 -1.42 5.60 -24.47
CA GLU A 37 -0.89 5.10 -23.18
C GLU A 37 -1.51 5.88 -22.00
N LYS A 38 -2.84 5.97 -21.96
CA LYS A 38 -3.51 6.76 -20.92
C LYS A 38 -3.38 6.03 -19.57
N PRO A 39 -2.78 6.65 -18.52
CA PRO A 39 -2.72 6.04 -17.20
C PRO A 39 -4.14 5.83 -16.65
N GLU A 40 -4.31 4.84 -15.74
CA GLU A 40 -5.59 4.52 -15.08
C GLU A 40 -6.28 5.78 -14.53
N PHE A 41 -5.49 6.70 -13.97
CA PHE A 41 -5.94 8.02 -13.52
C PHE A 41 -5.13 9.12 -14.21
N PRO A 42 -5.65 9.70 -15.30
CA PRO A 42 -5.07 10.90 -15.90
C PRO A 42 -4.99 12.01 -14.86
N PHE A 43 -3.92 12.79 -14.89
CA PHE A 43 -3.65 13.78 -13.85
C PHE A 43 -3.09 15.08 -14.40
N ARG A 44 -3.23 16.16 -13.62
CA ARG A 44 -2.65 17.48 -13.88
C ARG A 44 -2.03 18.03 -12.62
N THR A 45 -0.86 18.62 -12.75
CA THR A 45 -0.19 19.34 -11.66
C THR A 45 -0.07 20.82 -12.00
N VAL A 46 -0.35 21.69 -11.04
CA VAL A 46 -0.16 23.14 -11.18
C VAL A 46 0.66 23.66 -10.02
N SER A 47 1.82 24.24 -10.32
CA SER A 47 2.70 24.83 -9.32
C SER A 47 2.58 26.35 -9.39
N THR A 48 2.12 26.96 -8.30
CA THR A 48 2.05 28.42 -8.15
C THR A 48 3.12 28.92 -7.18
N GLN A 49 3.22 30.23 -6.97
CA GLN A 49 4.12 30.77 -5.96
C GLN A 49 3.76 30.34 -4.52
N LYS A 50 2.47 30.09 -4.23
CA LYS A 50 1.98 29.84 -2.86
C LYS A 50 1.58 28.39 -2.60
N SER A 51 1.20 27.66 -3.63
CA SER A 51 0.66 26.32 -3.52
C SER A 51 0.96 25.47 -4.74
N ASP A 52 1.03 24.16 -4.52
CA ASP A 52 1.05 23.16 -5.57
C ASP A 52 -0.27 22.39 -5.55
N HIS A 53 -0.78 22.11 -6.74
CA HIS A 53 -2.08 21.51 -6.95
C HIS A 53 -1.89 20.22 -7.73
N VAL A 54 -2.62 19.19 -7.34
CA VAL A 54 -2.67 17.90 -8.03
C VAL A 54 -4.13 17.55 -8.26
N TYR A 55 -4.47 17.24 -9.50
CA TYR A 55 -5.80 16.86 -9.93
C TYR A 55 -5.72 15.50 -10.62
N ILE A 56 -6.65 14.61 -10.31
CA ILE A 56 -6.81 13.32 -10.98
C ILE A 56 -8.24 13.19 -11.52
N GLN A 57 -8.35 12.58 -12.69
CA GLN A 57 -9.60 12.18 -13.32
C GLN A 57 -9.86 10.71 -12.99
N VAL A 58 -11.07 10.39 -12.54
CA VAL A 58 -11.49 9.01 -12.22
C VAL A 58 -12.73 8.63 -13.01
N GLU A 59 -12.95 7.32 -13.17
CA GLU A 59 -14.12 6.72 -13.86
C GLU A 59 -14.32 7.29 -15.26
N GLY A 60 -13.38 7.02 -16.17
CA GLY A 60 -13.51 7.49 -17.56
C GLY A 60 -13.48 9.02 -17.70
N CYS A 61 -12.87 9.72 -16.74
CA CYS A 61 -12.79 11.19 -16.67
C CYS A 61 -14.11 11.90 -16.33
N GLU A 62 -15.11 11.18 -15.82
CA GLU A 62 -16.38 11.79 -15.40
C GLU A 62 -16.26 12.60 -14.10
N PHE A 63 -15.27 12.28 -13.26
CA PHE A 63 -15.11 12.94 -11.96
C PHE A 63 -13.68 13.46 -11.78
N LEU A 64 -13.58 14.65 -11.19
CA LEU A 64 -12.32 15.27 -10.82
C LEU A 64 -12.12 15.23 -9.30
N ILE A 65 -11.01 14.67 -8.84
CA ILE A 65 -10.55 14.77 -7.46
C ILE A 65 -9.29 15.63 -7.46
N GLY A 66 -9.16 16.52 -6.48
CA GLY A 66 -7.99 17.41 -6.41
C GLY A 66 -7.56 17.70 -4.99
N LEU A 67 -6.28 18.02 -4.86
CA LEU A 67 -5.63 18.45 -3.64
C LEU A 67 -4.83 19.71 -3.93
N ALA A 68 -4.82 20.64 -2.97
CA ALA A 68 -3.97 21.83 -3.02
C ALA A 68 -3.14 21.92 -1.73
N LEU A 69 -1.83 21.93 -1.88
CA LEU A 69 -0.83 21.93 -0.80
C LEU A 69 -0.16 23.29 -0.69
N SER A 70 0.00 23.80 0.53
CA SER A 70 0.66 25.09 0.77
C SER A 70 2.18 24.92 0.86
N LYS A 71 2.93 25.69 0.05
CA LYS A 71 4.40 25.66 0.09
C LYS A 71 4.96 26.10 1.43
N ILE A 72 4.33 27.09 2.07
CA ILE A 72 4.73 27.62 3.37
C ILE A 72 4.53 26.58 4.47
N GLN A 73 3.37 25.90 4.48
CA GLN A 73 3.09 24.88 5.49
C GLN A 73 3.98 23.65 5.31
N ASN A 74 4.24 23.23 4.06
CA ASN A 74 5.13 22.11 3.78
C ASN A 74 6.56 22.42 4.23
N ALA A 75 7.05 23.64 3.98
CA ALA A 75 8.37 24.07 4.44
C ALA A 75 8.47 24.10 5.97
N ALA A 76 7.43 24.59 6.66
CA ALA A 76 7.37 24.61 8.12
C ALA A 76 7.31 23.19 8.74
N ALA A 77 6.76 22.22 8.02
CA ALA A 77 6.73 20.82 8.42
C ALA A 77 7.98 20.02 7.97
N GLU A 78 8.97 20.69 7.35
CA GLU A 78 10.16 20.06 6.76
C GLU A 78 9.84 18.91 5.79
N TYR A 79 8.67 18.97 5.15
CA TYR A 79 8.21 17.92 4.25
C TYR A 79 8.71 18.17 2.83
N SER A 80 9.49 17.23 2.31
CA SER A 80 9.95 17.25 0.92
C SER A 80 8.81 16.90 -0.03
N LEU A 81 8.18 17.91 -0.60
CA LEU A 81 7.08 17.70 -1.53
C LEU A 81 7.56 17.03 -2.83
N PHE A 82 6.98 15.87 -3.14
CA PHE A 82 7.17 15.17 -4.40
C PHE A 82 5.80 14.94 -5.07
N LEU A 83 5.50 15.71 -6.12
CA LEU A 83 4.16 15.72 -6.74
C LEU A 83 3.69 14.35 -7.27
N PRO A 84 4.54 13.52 -7.89
CA PRO A 84 4.15 12.16 -8.28
C PRO A 84 3.72 11.28 -7.11
N ALA A 85 4.34 11.42 -5.92
CA ALA A 85 3.86 10.73 -4.73
C ALA A 85 2.47 11.21 -4.32
N ILE A 86 2.25 12.53 -4.32
CA ILE A 86 0.95 13.12 -3.98
C ILE A 86 -0.15 12.67 -4.94
N GLN A 87 0.16 12.54 -6.23
CA GLN A 87 -0.74 11.95 -7.22
C GLN A 87 -1.15 10.53 -6.82
N ASN A 88 -0.18 9.68 -6.47
CA ASN A 88 -0.46 8.30 -6.07
C ASN A 88 -1.23 8.21 -4.76
N VAL A 89 -0.98 9.11 -3.81
CA VAL A 89 -1.78 9.24 -2.59
C VAL A 89 -3.23 9.64 -2.91
N LEU A 90 -3.43 10.57 -3.85
CA LEU A 90 -4.76 11.00 -4.25
C LEU A 90 -5.53 9.87 -4.96
N ALA A 91 -4.85 9.15 -5.86
CA ALA A 91 -5.39 7.96 -6.51
C ALA A 91 -5.72 6.87 -5.49
N GLY A 92 -4.81 6.61 -4.54
CA GLY A 92 -5.03 5.67 -3.44
C GLY A 92 -6.21 6.05 -2.55
N SER A 93 -6.47 7.35 -2.35
CA SER A 93 -7.64 7.83 -1.61
C SER A 93 -8.95 7.50 -2.33
N TYR A 94 -8.99 7.62 -3.66
CA TYR A 94 -10.13 7.14 -4.46
C TYR A 94 -10.26 5.62 -4.44
N LYS A 95 -9.16 4.87 -4.63
CA LYS A 95 -9.17 3.41 -4.58
C LYS A 95 -9.68 2.90 -3.22
N MET A 96 -9.33 3.57 -2.13
CA MET A 96 -9.86 3.26 -0.79
C MET A 96 -11.35 3.55 -0.66
N PHE A 97 -11.85 4.66 -1.23
CA PHE A 97 -13.29 4.90 -1.30
C PHE A 97 -13.98 3.78 -2.08
N ARG A 98 -13.47 3.48 -3.28
CA ARG A 98 -14.02 2.45 -4.18
C ARG A 98 -14.06 1.09 -3.50
N LEU A 99 -13.00 0.73 -2.75
CA LEU A 99 -12.93 -0.52 -2.01
C LEU A 99 -14.17 -0.72 -1.13
N PHE A 100 -14.66 0.30 -0.41
CA PHE A 100 -15.81 0.11 0.49
C PHE A 100 -17.17 0.49 -0.10
N PHE A 101 -17.18 1.32 -1.13
CA PHE A 101 -18.41 1.93 -1.63
C PHE A 101 -18.71 1.63 -3.08
N GLY A 102 -17.76 1.11 -3.85
CA GLY A 102 -17.85 1.01 -5.30
C GLY A 102 -17.64 2.36 -5.96
N GLU A 103 -18.00 2.44 -7.24
CA GLU A 103 -17.77 3.61 -8.09
C GLU A 103 -18.75 4.76 -7.77
N PHE A 104 -18.30 6.00 -7.93
CA PHE A 104 -19.10 7.21 -7.85
C PHE A 104 -20.28 7.20 -8.82
N SER A 105 -20.07 6.68 -10.03
CA SER A 105 -21.08 6.51 -11.07
C SER A 105 -22.33 5.79 -10.58
N SER A 106 -22.16 4.77 -9.72
CA SER A 106 -23.27 4.01 -9.14
C SER A 106 -24.16 4.86 -8.23
N PHE A 107 -23.59 5.87 -7.56
CA PHE A 107 -24.32 6.77 -6.66
C PHE A 107 -24.92 7.97 -7.38
N ARG A 108 -24.20 8.56 -8.34
CA ARG A 108 -24.66 9.73 -9.11
C ARG A 108 -25.99 9.47 -9.79
N LYS A 109 -26.16 8.30 -10.40
CA LYS A 109 -27.39 7.90 -11.11
C LYS A 109 -28.58 7.68 -10.18
N ARG A 110 -28.35 7.37 -8.89
CA ARG A 110 -29.40 6.98 -7.94
C ARG A 110 -29.86 8.14 -7.06
N ASN A 111 -28.92 8.85 -6.42
CA ASN A 111 -29.23 9.94 -5.50
C ASN A 111 -28.00 10.83 -5.22
N GLN A 112 -27.98 12.02 -5.81
CA GLN A 112 -26.87 12.96 -5.70
C GLN A 112 -26.66 13.48 -4.26
N GLN A 113 -27.73 13.68 -3.50
CA GLN A 113 -27.64 14.19 -2.13
C GLN A 113 -26.99 13.14 -1.19
N LYS A 114 -27.47 11.89 -1.26
CA LYS A 114 -26.85 10.78 -0.51
C LYS A 114 -25.41 10.54 -0.92
N PHE A 115 -25.07 10.75 -2.20
CA PHE A 115 -23.70 10.65 -2.67
C PHE A 115 -22.80 11.69 -1.99
N LYS A 116 -23.24 12.94 -1.92
CA LYS A 116 -22.53 14.02 -1.24
C LYS A 116 -22.31 13.71 0.25
N GLU A 117 -23.35 13.26 0.94
CA GLU A 117 -23.26 12.86 2.35
C GLU A 117 -22.25 11.72 2.56
N ARG A 118 -22.20 10.76 1.64
CA ARG A 118 -21.26 9.62 1.69
C ARG A 118 -19.81 10.06 1.45
N LEU A 119 -19.58 11.00 0.55
CA LEU A 119 -18.25 11.59 0.33
C LEU A 119 -17.78 12.36 1.57
N GLU A 120 -18.65 13.19 2.16
CA GLU A 120 -18.35 13.94 3.38
C GLU A 120 -18.05 12.99 4.55
N TYR A 121 -18.84 11.93 4.71
CA TYR A 121 -18.61 10.89 5.71
C TYR A 121 -17.25 10.19 5.54
N PHE A 122 -16.94 9.72 4.33
CA PHE A 122 -15.71 8.98 4.09
C PHE A 122 -14.48 9.87 4.20
N PHE A 123 -14.39 10.92 3.38
CA PHE A 123 -13.20 11.77 3.33
C PHE A 123 -13.02 12.60 4.60
N GLY A 124 -14.11 12.94 5.31
CA GLY A 124 -14.05 13.60 6.61
C GLY A 124 -13.37 12.76 7.68
N ARG A 125 -13.42 11.42 7.59
CA ARG A 125 -12.77 10.48 8.52
C ARG A 125 -11.43 9.95 7.99
N TYR A 126 -11.33 9.73 6.69
CA TYR A 126 -10.15 9.17 6.07
C TYR A 126 -8.97 10.15 6.01
N LEU A 127 -9.20 11.40 5.59
CA LEU A 127 -8.11 12.38 5.42
C LEU A 127 -7.34 12.70 6.72
N PRO A 128 -7.98 12.83 7.90
CA PRO A 128 -7.24 13.02 9.15
C PRO A 128 -6.35 11.83 9.56
N LEU A 129 -6.69 10.63 9.11
CA LEU A 129 -5.94 9.40 9.40
C LEU A 129 -4.84 9.12 8.37
N LEU A 130 -4.91 9.77 7.21
CA LEU A 130 -3.94 9.62 6.12
C LEU A 130 -2.59 10.22 6.54
N LYS A 131 -1.59 9.35 6.74
CA LYS A 131 -0.21 9.74 7.04
C LYS A 131 0.65 9.62 5.79
N LEU A 132 1.37 10.69 5.47
CA LEU A 132 2.40 10.68 4.43
C LEU A 132 3.74 10.24 5.04
N HIS A 133 4.52 9.49 4.28
CA HIS A 133 5.85 9.09 4.69
C HIS A 133 6.81 10.27 4.61
N ARG A 134 7.71 10.40 5.59
CA ARG A 134 8.80 11.39 5.53
C ARG A 134 9.67 11.23 4.29
N MET A 135 9.86 9.98 3.86
CA MET A 135 10.45 9.63 2.58
C MET A 135 9.35 9.51 1.52
N PRO A 136 9.14 10.53 0.65
CA PRO A 136 8.00 10.57 -0.28
C PRO A 136 8.04 9.44 -1.31
N LEU A 137 9.22 8.85 -1.53
CA LEU A 137 9.38 7.75 -2.45
C LEU A 137 8.56 6.51 -2.04
N LEU A 138 8.32 6.30 -0.75
CA LEU A 138 7.47 5.20 -0.28
C LEU A 138 6.01 5.39 -0.71
N ASP A 139 5.51 6.63 -0.64
CA ASP A 139 4.17 7.00 -1.10
C ASP A 139 4.04 6.91 -2.63
N TYR A 140 5.13 7.22 -3.35
CA TYR A 140 5.18 7.08 -4.81
C TYR A 140 5.15 5.60 -5.24
N LEU A 141 5.99 4.74 -4.65
CA LEU A 141 6.06 3.34 -5.07
C LEU A 141 4.81 2.55 -4.66
N ASN A 142 4.18 2.92 -3.54
CA ASN A 142 2.87 2.42 -3.10
C ASN A 142 2.77 0.87 -3.12
N GLY A 143 3.83 0.19 -2.71
CA GLY A 143 3.86 -1.27 -2.60
C GLY A 143 3.36 -1.81 -1.26
N ALA A 144 3.32 -3.12 -1.15
CA ALA A 144 3.02 -3.85 0.08
C ALA A 144 4.31 -4.49 0.64
N ALA A 145 4.44 -4.58 1.96
CA ALA A 145 5.58 -5.26 2.55
C ALA A 145 5.38 -6.77 2.46
N PHE A 146 6.33 -7.50 1.88
CA PHE A 146 6.33 -8.97 1.83
C PHE A 146 7.29 -9.52 2.88
N LEU A 147 6.95 -10.67 3.46
CA LEU A 147 7.89 -11.42 4.28
C LEU A 147 8.64 -12.40 3.35
N PRO A 148 9.97 -12.30 3.23
CA PRO A 148 10.74 -13.28 2.48
C PRO A 148 10.66 -14.62 3.23
N LEU A 149 10.19 -15.65 2.53
CA LEU A 149 10.20 -17.03 3.00
C LEU A 149 11.15 -17.86 2.12
N ASN A 150 11.75 -18.87 2.74
CA ASN A 150 12.41 -19.96 2.04
C ASN A 150 11.37 -20.86 1.33
N GLY A 151 11.85 -21.61 0.33
CA GLY A 151 10.99 -22.41 -0.55
C GLY A 151 9.97 -23.30 0.17
N PRO A 152 10.38 -24.15 1.15
CA PRO A 152 9.46 -25.08 1.79
C PRO A 152 8.33 -24.39 2.57
N GLU A 153 8.63 -23.30 3.28
CA GLU A 153 7.70 -22.56 4.11
C GLU A 153 6.74 -21.77 3.23
N TYR A 154 7.22 -21.20 2.13
CA TYR A 154 6.35 -20.62 1.12
C TYR A 154 5.40 -21.66 0.52
N LEU A 155 5.88 -22.87 0.21
CA LEU A 155 5.03 -23.96 -0.28
C LEU A 155 3.96 -24.34 0.74
N ASN A 156 4.28 -24.38 2.04
CA ASN A 156 3.27 -24.64 3.08
C ASN A 156 2.16 -23.56 3.08
N VAL A 157 2.50 -22.29 2.87
CA VAL A 157 1.51 -21.21 2.76
C VAL A 157 0.64 -21.37 1.51
N VAL A 158 1.24 -21.72 0.38
CA VAL A 158 0.50 -21.97 -0.87
C VAL A 158 -0.42 -23.18 -0.72
N SER A 159 0.07 -24.29 -0.16
CA SER A 159 -0.72 -25.48 0.13
C SER A 159 -1.91 -25.17 1.04
N LEU A 160 -1.69 -24.44 2.13
CA LEU A 160 -2.78 -23.98 3.00
C LEU A 160 -3.84 -23.18 2.23
N SER A 161 -3.42 -22.30 1.32
CA SER A 161 -4.37 -21.52 0.50
C SER A 161 -5.17 -22.42 -0.45
N SER A 162 -4.52 -23.37 -1.11
CA SER A 162 -5.19 -24.30 -2.03
C SER A 162 -6.15 -25.25 -1.30
N GLU A 163 -5.74 -25.79 -0.15
CA GLU A 163 -6.60 -26.63 0.69
C GLU A 163 -7.80 -25.86 1.25
N LEU A 164 -7.62 -24.59 1.63
CA LEU A 164 -8.71 -23.72 2.07
C LEU A 164 -9.74 -23.48 0.96
N GLU A 165 -9.28 -23.23 -0.26
CA GLU A 165 -10.15 -23.03 -1.43
C GLU A 165 -10.85 -24.34 -1.84
N GLU A 166 -10.22 -25.51 -1.64
CA GLU A 166 -10.82 -26.82 -1.90
C GLU A 166 -11.89 -27.19 -0.85
N GLU A 167 -11.58 -27.01 0.44
CA GLU A 167 -12.51 -27.31 1.55
C GLU A 167 -13.69 -26.34 1.58
N PHE A 168 -13.46 -25.07 1.20
CA PHE A 168 -14.49 -24.04 1.14
C PHE A 168 -14.54 -23.36 -0.24
N PRO A 169 -15.15 -24.00 -1.27
CA PRO A 169 -15.21 -23.47 -2.64
C PRO A 169 -15.96 -22.13 -2.78
N ILE A 170 -16.68 -21.73 -1.74
CA ILE A 170 -17.33 -20.43 -1.62
C ILE A 170 -16.32 -19.29 -1.49
N ILE A 171 -15.10 -19.57 -1.03
CA ILE A 171 -14.01 -18.61 -0.90
C ILE A 171 -13.33 -18.49 -2.27
N GLU A 172 -13.45 -17.32 -2.88
CA GLU A 172 -12.98 -17.08 -4.25
C GLU A 172 -11.59 -16.43 -4.29
N LYS A 173 -11.24 -15.67 -3.25
CA LYS A 173 -9.95 -15.00 -3.13
C LYS A 173 -9.44 -15.06 -1.70
N VAL A 174 -8.12 -15.06 -1.57
CA VAL A 174 -7.40 -15.14 -0.29
C VAL A 174 -6.26 -14.13 -0.28
N LEU A 175 -6.00 -13.54 0.90
CA LEU A 175 -4.81 -12.77 1.21
C LEU A 175 -4.28 -13.22 2.58
N ILE A 176 -3.04 -13.68 2.63
CA ILE A 176 -2.39 -14.18 3.85
C ILE A 176 -1.26 -13.22 4.23
N LEU A 177 -1.28 -12.77 5.48
CA LEU A 177 -0.25 -11.94 6.08
C LEU A 177 0.36 -12.64 7.30
N TYR A 178 1.61 -12.32 7.62
CA TYR A 178 2.25 -12.66 8.89
C TYR A 178 3.05 -11.46 9.38
N GLN A 179 2.83 -11.04 10.63
CA GLN A 179 3.43 -9.81 11.20
C GLN A 179 3.26 -8.61 10.25
N ASP A 180 2.04 -8.41 9.77
CA ASP A 180 1.64 -7.29 8.90
C ASP A 180 2.35 -7.25 7.54
N LYS A 181 3.00 -8.35 7.14
CA LYS A 181 3.63 -8.52 5.84
C LYS A 181 2.91 -9.60 5.02
N VAL A 182 2.76 -9.36 3.72
CA VAL A 182 2.12 -10.28 2.77
C VAL A 182 2.97 -11.53 2.58
N LEU A 183 2.31 -12.68 2.63
CA LEU A 183 2.87 -14.00 2.28
C LEU A 183 2.34 -14.49 0.95
N TYR A 184 1.03 -14.37 0.76
CA TYR A 184 0.30 -14.88 -0.40
C TYR A 184 -0.91 -14.03 -0.70
N TYR A 185 -1.26 -13.86 -1.97
CA TYR A 185 -2.50 -13.21 -2.38
C TYR A 185 -2.99 -13.76 -3.73
N SER A 186 -4.30 -13.95 -3.86
CA SER A 186 -4.98 -14.24 -5.14
C SER A 186 -5.87 -13.09 -5.64
N ILE A 187 -5.94 -11.99 -4.87
CA ILE A 187 -6.65 -10.76 -5.26
C ILE A 187 -5.93 -9.99 -6.38
N SER A 188 -6.67 -9.13 -7.09
CA SER A 188 -6.08 -8.28 -8.13
C SER A 188 -4.97 -7.38 -7.57
N ARG A 189 -3.86 -7.31 -8.30
CA ARG A 189 -2.72 -6.43 -8.01
C ARG A 189 -3.13 -4.96 -7.94
N ARG A 190 -4.21 -4.57 -8.64
CA ARG A 190 -4.73 -3.19 -8.66
C ARG A 190 -5.28 -2.76 -7.30
N ASP A 191 -5.80 -3.70 -6.52
CA ASP A 191 -6.47 -3.45 -5.24
C ASP A 191 -5.60 -3.80 -4.03
N LEU A 192 -4.57 -4.64 -4.22
CA LEU A 192 -3.66 -5.09 -3.16
C LEU A 192 -3.12 -3.94 -2.28
N PRO A 193 -2.58 -2.83 -2.81
CA PRO A 193 -2.08 -1.75 -1.95
C PRO A 193 -3.14 -1.09 -1.07
N SER A 194 -4.36 -0.90 -1.60
CA SER A 194 -5.46 -0.27 -0.85
C SER A 194 -5.95 -1.20 0.26
N LEU A 195 -6.10 -2.48 -0.06
CA LEU A 195 -6.54 -3.48 0.89
C LEU A 195 -5.49 -3.74 1.97
N PHE A 196 -4.22 -3.89 1.59
CA PHE A 196 -3.10 -4.03 2.50
C PHE A 196 -3.02 -2.85 3.47
N ARG A 197 -3.15 -1.62 2.97
CA ARG A 197 -3.19 -0.40 3.79
C ARG A 197 -4.35 -0.43 4.79
N TYR A 198 -5.55 -0.80 4.35
CA TYR A 198 -6.70 -0.91 5.25
C TYR A 198 -6.46 -1.93 6.36
N ILE A 199 -5.95 -3.12 6.01
CA ILE A 199 -5.67 -4.19 6.98
C ILE A 199 -4.65 -3.72 8.01
N THR A 200 -3.49 -3.23 7.55
CA THR A 200 -2.35 -2.92 8.42
C THR A 200 -2.49 -1.61 9.20
N GLN A 201 -3.14 -0.59 8.64
CA GLN A 201 -3.22 0.74 9.27
C GLN A 201 -4.54 0.98 10.00
N SER A 202 -5.58 0.21 9.70
CA SER A 202 -6.90 0.37 10.34
C SER A 202 -7.32 -0.89 11.06
N LEU A 203 -7.42 -2.04 10.38
CA LEU A 203 -8.03 -3.22 10.95
C LEU A 203 -7.22 -3.83 12.10
N LEU A 204 -5.95 -4.15 11.86
CA LEU A 204 -5.09 -4.82 12.84
C LEU A 204 -4.80 -3.95 14.08
N PRO A 205 -4.49 -2.64 13.95
CA PRO A 205 -4.28 -1.79 15.12
C PRO A 205 -5.50 -1.67 16.03
N MET A 206 -6.72 -1.71 15.46
CA MET A 206 -7.96 -1.69 16.26
C MET A 206 -8.13 -2.94 17.12
N THR A 207 -7.52 -4.08 16.75
CA THR A 207 -7.70 -5.36 17.43
C THR A 207 -6.58 -5.70 18.43
N ILE A 208 -5.54 -4.87 18.54
CA ILE A 208 -4.42 -5.07 19.48
C ILE A 208 -4.89 -4.95 20.95
N GLY A 209 -5.85 -4.06 21.23
CA GLY A 209 -6.44 -3.94 22.57
C GLY A 209 -7.04 -5.25 23.07
N ASP A 210 -7.71 -5.99 22.18
CA ASP A 210 -8.35 -7.28 22.48
C ASP A 210 -7.31 -8.43 22.68
N GLU A 211 -6.08 -8.28 22.16
CA GLU A 211 -4.99 -9.24 22.38
C GLU A 211 -4.32 -9.10 23.75
N LEU A 212 -4.44 -7.93 24.40
CA LEU A 212 -3.81 -7.63 25.69
C LEU A 212 -4.67 -8.06 26.90
N ASP A 213 -5.94 -8.41 26.67
CA ASP A 213 -6.81 -8.94 27.73
C ASP A 213 -6.39 -10.37 28.10
N TYR A 214 -5.83 -10.51 29.31
CA TYR A 214 -5.15 -11.70 29.84
C TYR A 214 -6.00 -12.99 29.88
N GLN A 215 -7.32 -12.87 29.67
CA GLN A 215 -8.28 -13.99 29.65
C GLN A 215 -8.45 -14.64 28.27
N SER A 216 -7.94 -14.03 27.19
CA SER A 216 -8.09 -14.48 25.80
C SER A 216 -6.87 -15.23 25.25
N ARG A 217 -5.99 -15.80 26.11
CA ARG A 217 -4.92 -16.72 25.68
C ARG A 217 -5.46 -18.08 25.21
N SER A 218 -6.55 -18.09 24.45
CA SER A 218 -6.84 -19.25 23.61
C SER A 218 -5.75 -19.28 22.53
N THR A 219 -5.00 -20.37 22.45
CA THR A 219 -4.17 -20.74 21.29
C THR A 219 -4.99 -20.92 20.00
N HIS A 220 -6.29 -20.61 20.05
CA HIS A 220 -7.26 -20.76 18.99
C HIS A 220 -7.39 -19.40 18.31
N GLY A 221 -7.38 -19.41 16.98
CA GLY A 221 -7.56 -18.20 16.20
C GLY A 221 -8.95 -17.60 16.37
N ARG A 222 -9.15 -16.42 15.79
CA ARG A 222 -10.44 -15.72 15.88
C ARG A 222 -10.70 -14.86 14.65
N PHE A 223 -11.98 -14.55 14.43
CA PHE A 223 -12.37 -13.52 13.47
C PHE A 223 -12.16 -12.11 14.05
N LEU A 224 -11.61 -11.19 13.26
CA LEU A 224 -11.39 -9.79 13.66
C LEU A 224 -12.62 -8.91 13.47
N ARG A 225 -13.59 -9.37 12.67
CA ARG A 225 -14.88 -8.73 12.39
C ARG A 225 -15.94 -9.78 12.18
N GLY A 226 -17.19 -9.41 12.46
CA GLY A 226 -18.33 -10.32 12.44
C GLY A 226 -18.86 -10.57 13.85
N PRO A 227 -19.64 -11.65 14.05
CA PRO A 227 -20.36 -11.87 15.29
C PRO A 227 -19.42 -12.22 16.45
N SER A 228 -19.73 -11.72 17.64
CA SER A 228 -18.98 -12.05 18.87
C SER A 228 -19.14 -13.52 19.28
N ASP A 229 -20.25 -14.15 18.89
CA ASP A 229 -20.52 -15.57 19.15
C ASP A 229 -20.93 -16.26 17.84
N ILE A 230 -20.08 -17.19 17.38
CA ILE A 230 -20.32 -17.98 16.17
C ILE A 230 -21.13 -19.25 16.43
N THR A 231 -21.40 -19.61 17.70
CA THR A 231 -22.09 -20.86 18.09
C THR A 231 -23.59 -20.82 17.86
N VAL A 232 -24.18 -19.63 17.92
CA VAL A 232 -25.61 -19.41 17.70
C VAL A 232 -25.88 -19.23 16.21
N ASP A 233 -26.86 -19.93 15.65
CA ASP A 233 -27.26 -19.80 14.24
C ASP A 233 -28.24 -18.62 14.04
N ALA A 234 -27.75 -17.40 14.27
CA ALA A 234 -28.44 -16.15 13.97
C ALA A 234 -27.90 -15.50 12.68
N PRO A 235 -28.70 -14.69 11.95
CA PRO A 235 -28.24 -13.99 10.76
C PRO A 235 -27.21 -12.90 11.09
N LEU A 236 -26.27 -12.66 10.16
CA LEU A 236 -25.23 -11.64 10.30
C LEU A 236 -25.78 -10.25 9.95
N VAL A 237 -26.27 -9.51 10.96
CA VAL A 237 -26.91 -8.20 10.77
C VAL A 237 -26.41 -7.20 11.82
N GLY A 238 -26.42 -5.91 11.48
CA GLY A 238 -26.02 -4.86 12.42
C GLY A 238 -24.53 -4.93 12.73
N ASP A 239 -24.18 -5.01 14.01
CA ASP A 239 -22.78 -5.05 14.48
C ASP A 239 -22.08 -6.38 14.11
N ASP A 240 -22.85 -7.44 13.86
CA ASP A 240 -22.34 -8.74 13.41
C ASP A 240 -22.07 -8.79 11.90
N ALA A 241 -22.43 -7.74 11.16
CA ALA A 241 -22.30 -7.72 9.72
C ALA A 241 -20.83 -7.71 9.29
N LEU A 242 -20.51 -8.54 8.29
CA LEU A 242 -19.18 -8.58 7.71
C LEU A 242 -18.92 -7.36 6.82
N PRO A 243 -17.68 -6.86 6.79
CA PRO A 243 -17.28 -5.83 5.85
C PRO A 243 -17.56 -6.26 4.41
N THR A 244 -18.16 -5.37 3.63
CA THR A 244 -18.26 -5.51 2.17
C THR A 244 -17.13 -4.74 1.53
N VAL A 245 -16.44 -5.37 0.58
CA VAL A 245 -15.41 -4.73 -0.26
C VAL A 245 -15.69 -4.94 -1.75
N HIS A 246 -15.17 -4.04 -2.59
CA HIS A 246 -15.28 -4.08 -4.04
C HIS A 246 -13.88 -4.26 -4.61
N ILE A 247 -13.63 -5.39 -5.28
CA ILE A 247 -12.31 -5.80 -5.78
C ILE A 247 -12.46 -6.15 -7.26
N TYR A 248 -11.46 -5.80 -8.08
CA TYR A 248 -11.43 -6.23 -9.46
C TYR A 248 -11.21 -7.73 -9.56
N ASN A 249 -12.06 -8.38 -10.34
CA ASN A 249 -11.90 -9.74 -10.76
C ASN A 249 -11.69 -9.77 -12.28
N TYR A 250 -10.72 -10.56 -12.72
CA TYR A 250 -10.49 -10.79 -14.14
C TYR A 250 -11.35 -11.96 -14.60
N SER A 251 -12.23 -11.71 -15.57
CA SER A 251 -13.04 -12.75 -16.20
C SER A 251 -12.30 -13.26 -17.44
N GLU A 252 -11.75 -14.47 -17.35
CA GLU A 252 -11.08 -15.12 -18.50
C GLU A 252 -12.03 -15.30 -19.70
N ALA A 253 -13.32 -15.50 -19.45
CA ALA A 253 -14.32 -15.72 -20.49
C ALA A 253 -14.62 -14.45 -21.31
N GLU A 254 -14.57 -13.28 -20.67
CA GLU A 254 -14.91 -12.00 -21.28
C GLU A 254 -13.69 -11.15 -21.64
N ASP A 255 -12.48 -11.55 -21.20
CA ASP A 255 -11.24 -10.76 -21.30
C ASP A 255 -11.41 -9.33 -20.73
N ILE A 256 -12.21 -9.23 -19.65
CA ILE A 256 -12.58 -7.97 -19.01
C ILE A 256 -12.33 -8.09 -17.50
N GLU A 257 -11.82 -7.00 -16.92
CA GLU A 257 -11.82 -6.82 -15.48
C GLU A 257 -13.11 -6.11 -15.04
N GLU A 258 -13.84 -6.75 -14.13
CA GLU A 258 -15.04 -6.18 -13.54
C GLU A 258 -14.87 -5.95 -12.03
N LEU A 259 -15.52 -4.91 -11.52
CA LEU A 259 -15.51 -4.60 -10.10
C LEU A 259 -16.60 -5.41 -9.40
N VAL A 260 -16.20 -6.42 -8.65
CA VAL A 260 -17.11 -7.37 -7.99
C VAL A 260 -17.22 -7.06 -6.49
N ARG A 261 -18.42 -7.23 -5.96
CA ARG A 261 -18.73 -7.02 -4.54
C ARG A 261 -18.51 -8.32 -3.74
N TYR A 262 -17.65 -8.28 -2.74
CA TYR A 262 -17.29 -9.38 -1.86
C TYR A 262 -17.67 -9.11 -0.40
N GLN A 263 -18.11 -10.13 0.32
CA GLN A 263 -18.05 -10.18 1.78
C GLN A 263 -16.64 -10.61 2.21
N MET A 264 -16.07 -9.88 3.16
CA MET A 264 -14.70 -10.10 3.66
C MET A 264 -14.74 -10.71 5.06
N MET A 265 -14.19 -11.91 5.20
CA MET A 265 -13.90 -12.54 6.49
C MET A 265 -12.42 -12.37 6.80
N VAL A 266 -12.08 -12.03 8.04
CA VAL A 266 -10.68 -11.86 8.47
C VAL A 266 -10.44 -12.69 9.71
N TYR A 267 -9.61 -13.72 9.57
CA TYR A 267 -9.24 -14.64 10.63
C TYR A 267 -7.79 -14.40 11.05
N ARG A 268 -7.49 -14.45 12.35
CA ARG A 268 -6.15 -14.23 12.88
C ARG A 268 -5.77 -15.31 13.89
N SER A 269 -4.57 -15.86 13.75
CA SER A 269 -3.95 -16.79 14.71
C SER A 269 -2.42 -16.61 14.69
N LEU A 270 -1.77 -16.57 15.85
CA LEU A 270 -0.30 -16.54 16.01
C LEU A 270 0.42 -15.54 15.06
N ASN A 271 -0.02 -14.28 15.03
CA ASN A 271 0.45 -13.21 14.12
C ASN A 271 0.19 -13.42 12.62
N ALA A 272 -0.35 -14.57 12.22
CA ALA A 272 -0.87 -14.79 10.87
C ALA A 272 -2.28 -14.25 10.75
N THR A 273 -2.59 -13.62 9.62
CA THR A 273 -3.92 -13.09 9.28
C THR A 273 -4.32 -13.59 7.92
N VAL A 274 -5.49 -14.22 7.82
CA VAL A 274 -6.07 -14.72 6.57
C VAL A 274 -7.32 -13.91 6.27
N CYS A 275 -7.31 -13.20 5.16
CA CYS A 275 -8.46 -12.51 4.61
C CYS A 275 -9.06 -13.37 3.49
N MET A 276 -10.35 -13.68 3.61
CA MET A 276 -11.11 -14.50 2.68
C MET A 276 -12.24 -13.67 2.08
N PHE A 277 -12.45 -13.80 0.77
CA PHE A 277 -13.44 -13.02 0.02
C PHE A 277 -14.42 -13.95 -0.69
N THR A 278 -15.71 -13.69 -0.54
CA THR A 278 -16.77 -14.45 -1.21
C THR A 278 -17.89 -13.55 -1.72
N THR A 279 -18.45 -13.86 -2.90
CA THR A 279 -19.67 -13.19 -3.39
C THR A 279 -20.94 -13.77 -2.79
N HIS A 280 -20.84 -14.91 -2.13
CA HIS A 280 -21.97 -15.62 -1.54
C HIS A 280 -22.25 -15.14 -0.11
N GLU A 281 -23.43 -15.48 0.39
CA GLU A 281 -23.83 -15.14 1.76
C GLU A 281 -23.04 -15.98 2.76
N VAL A 282 -22.32 -15.31 3.66
CA VAL A 282 -21.63 -15.95 4.78
C VAL A 282 -22.61 -16.22 5.91
N THR A 283 -22.59 -17.45 6.42
CA THR A 283 -23.38 -17.86 7.59
C THR A 283 -22.46 -18.13 8.78
N ARG A 284 -23.00 -18.05 10.00
CA ARG A 284 -22.25 -18.41 11.22
C ARG A 284 -21.79 -19.87 11.21
N ARG A 285 -22.55 -20.77 10.61
CA ARG A 285 -22.15 -22.17 10.36
C ARG A 285 -20.89 -22.25 9.49
N LEU A 286 -20.84 -21.49 8.39
CA LEU A 286 -19.64 -21.43 7.55
C LEU A 286 -18.44 -20.89 8.35
N MET A 287 -18.63 -19.81 9.10
CA MET A 287 -17.58 -19.24 9.95
C MET A 287 -17.05 -20.24 11.00
N ARG A 288 -17.93 -21.04 11.63
CA ARG A 288 -17.52 -22.13 12.54
C ARG A 288 -16.69 -23.21 11.87
N ASN A 289 -17.08 -23.62 10.66
CA ASN A 289 -16.33 -24.64 9.94
C ASN A 289 -14.94 -24.11 9.56
N ILE A 290 -14.87 -22.86 9.09
CA ILE A 290 -13.61 -22.17 8.78
C ILE A 290 -12.75 -22.03 10.05
N ASP A 291 -13.33 -21.65 11.18
CA ASP A 291 -12.63 -21.58 12.47
C ASP A 291 -12.06 -22.94 12.89
N GLY A 292 -12.83 -24.02 12.74
CA GLY A 292 -12.37 -25.38 13.01
C GLY A 292 -11.16 -25.80 12.14
N TYR A 293 -11.17 -25.43 10.86
CA TYR A 293 -10.07 -25.73 9.93
C TYR A 293 -8.85 -24.83 10.16
N LEU A 294 -9.04 -23.50 10.14
CA LEU A 294 -7.93 -22.54 10.30
C LEU A 294 -7.34 -22.61 11.71
N GLY A 295 -8.13 -22.95 12.72
CA GLY A 295 -7.66 -23.09 14.09
C GLY A 295 -6.47 -24.06 14.22
N SER A 296 -6.49 -25.19 13.49
CA SER A 296 -5.36 -26.14 13.45
C SER A 296 -4.32 -25.76 12.40
N GLU A 297 -4.74 -25.61 11.14
CA GLU A 297 -3.81 -25.55 10.01
C GLU A 297 -3.06 -24.22 9.96
N LEU A 298 -3.76 -23.09 10.18
CA LEU A 298 -3.09 -21.78 10.22
C LEU A 298 -2.13 -21.70 11.38
N SER A 299 -2.51 -22.22 12.55
CA SER A 299 -1.65 -22.19 13.74
C SER A 299 -0.37 -23.01 13.55
N LYS A 300 -0.45 -24.16 12.86
CA LYS A 300 0.70 -24.97 12.48
C LYS A 300 1.64 -24.22 11.53
N VAL A 301 1.10 -23.65 10.44
CA VAL A 301 1.90 -22.88 9.46
C VAL A 301 2.51 -21.63 10.11
N ALA A 302 1.73 -20.90 10.91
CA ALA A 302 2.18 -19.70 11.60
C ALA A 302 3.31 -19.97 12.62
N SER A 303 3.25 -21.12 13.31
CA SER A 303 4.30 -21.53 14.24
C SER A 303 5.61 -21.82 13.51
N GLN A 304 5.56 -22.55 12.40
CA GLN A 304 6.73 -22.85 11.56
C GLN A 304 7.36 -21.57 11.01
N ILE A 305 6.55 -20.64 10.51
CA ILE A 305 7.04 -19.33 10.05
C ILE A 305 7.69 -18.56 11.20
N GLY A 306 7.09 -18.58 12.39
CA GLY A 306 7.64 -17.93 13.58
C GLY A 306 9.03 -18.44 13.96
N GLU A 307 9.27 -19.75 13.89
CA GLU A 307 10.57 -20.36 14.14
C GLU A 307 11.62 -19.94 13.10
N CYS A 308 11.26 -19.90 11.82
CA CYS A 308 12.16 -19.48 10.75
C CYS A 308 12.48 -17.97 10.79
N VAL A 309 11.50 -17.13 11.10
CA VAL A 309 11.72 -15.68 11.23
C VAL A 309 12.53 -15.36 12.49
N GLY A 310 12.25 -16.04 13.60
CA GLY A 310 12.98 -15.87 14.86
C GLY A 310 14.46 -16.23 14.74
N SER A 311 14.79 -17.29 14.00
CA SER A 311 16.17 -17.71 13.75
C SER A 311 16.92 -16.78 12.79
N GLN A 312 16.28 -16.28 11.72
CA GLN A 312 16.92 -15.34 10.76
C GLN A 312 17.27 -13.99 11.38
N ASN A 313 16.47 -13.50 12.34
CA ASN A 313 16.74 -12.21 12.99
C ASN A 313 17.95 -12.23 13.94
N ALA A 314 18.39 -13.41 14.41
CA ALA A 314 19.52 -13.53 15.31
C ALA A 314 20.88 -13.25 14.62
N ASP A 315 20.99 -13.44 13.31
CA ASP A 315 22.24 -13.26 12.55
C ASP A 315 22.46 -11.82 12.03
N ILE A 316 21.46 -10.93 12.11
CA ILE A 316 21.50 -9.54 11.57
C ILE A 316 21.66 -8.50 12.71
N LEU A 317 22.35 -8.86 13.80
CA LEU A 317 22.49 -8.00 14.98
C LEU A 317 23.42 -6.78 14.81
N SER A 318 23.92 -6.48 13.61
CA SER A 318 24.53 -5.17 13.32
C SER A 318 23.46 -4.22 12.78
N THR A 319 23.24 -3.11 13.48
CA THR A 319 22.35 -2.06 12.98
C THR A 319 22.93 -1.48 11.68
N PRO A 320 22.18 -1.52 10.56
CA PRO A 320 22.70 -1.03 9.30
C PRO A 320 22.99 0.48 9.43
N ASP A 321 24.21 0.86 9.04
CA ASP A 321 24.70 2.24 8.98
C ASP A 321 24.32 2.92 7.65
N PHE A 322 23.22 2.46 7.05
CA PHE A 322 22.67 2.95 5.79
C PHE A 322 21.15 2.81 5.78
N HIS A 323 20.51 3.53 4.86
CA HIS A 323 19.10 3.35 4.56
C HIS A 323 18.90 2.73 3.18
N TYR A 324 17.79 2.01 3.02
CA TYR A 324 17.42 1.41 1.75
C TYR A 324 15.92 1.48 1.49
N ILE A 325 15.59 1.45 0.20
CA ILE A 325 14.25 1.15 -0.33
C ILE A 325 14.43 0.13 -1.45
N TYR A 326 13.79 -1.02 -1.30
CA TYR A 326 13.69 -2.03 -2.36
C TYR A 326 12.25 -2.09 -2.85
N TYR A 327 12.07 -2.13 -4.17
CA TYR A 327 10.77 -2.27 -4.79
C TYR A 327 10.79 -3.22 -5.98
N ASN A 328 9.84 -4.15 -6.01
CA ASN A 328 9.59 -5.05 -7.13
C ASN A 328 8.27 -4.67 -7.81
N PRO A 329 8.30 -4.05 -9.01
CA PRO A 329 7.10 -3.70 -9.73
C PRO A 329 6.24 -4.90 -10.13
N ALA A 330 6.80 -6.11 -10.26
CA ALA A 330 6.05 -7.30 -10.68
C ALA A 330 5.17 -7.88 -9.55
N SER A 331 5.64 -7.84 -8.30
CA SER A 331 4.87 -8.32 -7.14
C SER A 331 4.28 -7.19 -6.29
N LEU A 332 4.63 -5.94 -6.58
CA LEU A 332 4.38 -4.76 -5.72
C LEU A 332 5.06 -4.87 -4.36
N SER A 333 6.08 -5.73 -4.21
CA SER A 333 6.82 -5.84 -2.96
C SER A 333 7.64 -4.59 -2.69
N LEU A 334 7.49 -4.02 -1.50
CA LEU A 334 8.20 -2.84 -1.02
C LEU A 334 8.76 -3.11 0.37
N THR A 335 10.08 -3.03 0.51
CA THR A 335 10.75 -3.08 1.82
C THR A 335 11.64 -1.86 1.99
N SER A 336 11.72 -1.34 3.21
CA SER A 336 12.56 -0.18 3.49
C SER A 336 13.03 -0.15 4.94
N SER A 337 14.14 0.53 5.17
CA SER A 337 14.64 0.86 6.51
C SER A 337 13.93 2.05 7.16
N PHE A 338 13.01 2.71 6.47
CA PHE A 338 12.33 3.93 6.91
C PHE A 338 11.03 3.65 7.68
N THR A 339 10.75 2.38 8.01
CA THR A 339 9.58 2.00 8.78
C THR A 339 9.71 2.41 10.25
N ASP A 340 8.61 2.82 10.87
CA ASP A 340 8.53 3.37 12.23
C ASP A 340 8.67 2.28 13.33
N SER A 341 9.76 1.50 13.34
CA SER A 341 10.12 0.71 14.53
C SER A 341 10.85 1.62 15.54
N THR A 342 10.33 1.77 16.75
CA THR A 342 10.84 2.71 17.77
C THR A 342 12.06 2.22 18.55
N ASP A 343 12.44 0.95 18.43
CA ASP A 343 13.26 0.29 19.45
C ASP A 343 14.70 -0.04 19.02
N ALA A 344 15.13 0.32 17.80
CA ALA A 344 16.49 0.06 17.31
C ALA A 344 17.27 1.36 17.03
N PRO A 345 18.58 1.43 17.36
CA PRO A 345 19.42 2.54 16.91
C PRO A 345 19.49 2.54 15.38
N LYS A 346 18.97 3.60 14.75
CA LYS A 346 18.91 3.75 13.30
C LYS A 346 20.04 4.64 12.79
N ALA A 347 20.44 4.43 11.54
CA ALA A 347 21.21 5.42 10.79
C ALA A 347 20.54 6.81 10.88
N PRO A 348 21.32 7.91 10.84
CA PRO A 348 20.76 9.26 10.90
C PRO A 348 19.74 9.45 9.78
N LEU A 349 18.61 10.10 10.04
CA LEU A 349 17.61 10.32 8.99
C LEU A 349 18.16 11.26 7.90
N PRO A 350 17.87 11.00 6.60
CA PRO A 350 18.30 11.86 5.52
C PRO A 350 17.62 13.23 5.62
N PRO A 351 18.35 14.34 5.42
CA PRO A 351 17.78 15.67 5.42
C PRO A 351 16.82 15.87 4.22
N PRO A 352 15.91 16.87 4.28
CA PRO A 352 14.94 17.11 3.23
C PRO A 352 15.55 17.30 1.82
N GLU A 353 16.74 17.89 1.73
CA GLU A 353 17.46 18.04 0.45
C GLU A 353 17.84 16.69 -0.18
N VAL A 354 18.25 15.71 0.61
CA VAL A 354 18.61 14.37 0.15
C VAL A 354 17.36 13.67 -0.35
N ASN A 355 16.23 13.78 0.35
CA ASN A 355 14.95 13.23 -0.10
C ASN A 355 14.53 13.83 -1.45
N LYS A 356 14.70 15.14 -1.65
CA LYS A 356 14.41 15.80 -2.92
C LYS A 356 15.32 15.28 -4.04
N LEU A 357 16.62 15.17 -3.77
CA LEU A 357 17.60 14.69 -4.73
C LEU A 357 17.27 13.26 -5.17
N VAL A 358 16.99 12.35 -4.21
CA VAL A 358 16.54 10.97 -4.50
C VAL A 358 15.33 10.96 -5.42
N CYS A 359 14.29 11.74 -5.10
CA CYS A 359 13.07 11.80 -5.91
C CYS A 359 13.34 12.32 -7.33
N SER A 360 14.17 13.36 -7.48
CA SER A 360 14.52 13.90 -8.80
C SER A 360 15.37 12.92 -9.63
N SER A 361 16.38 12.28 -9.00
CA SER A 361 17.23 11.30 -9.65
C SER A 361 16.43 10.08 -10.09
N LEU A 362 15.50 9.62 -9.25
CA LEU A 362 14.67 8.48 -9.58
C LEU A 362 13.73 8.76 -10.76
N THR A 363 13.14 9.95 -10.83
CA THR A 363 12.22 10.29 -11.94
C THR A 363 12.91 10.19 -13.29
N GLY A 364 14.19 10.58 -13.39
CA GLY A 364 15.00 10.40 -14.60
C GLY A 364 15.48 8.97 -14.83
N PHE A 365 15.57 8.16 -13.77
CA PHE A 365 16.08 6.78 -13.79
C PHE A 365 15.00 5.73 -14.09
N LEU A 366 13.71 6.06 -13.91
CA LEU A 366 12.59 5.14 -14.05
C LEU A 366 12.10 4.91 -15.49
N SER A 367 12.87 5.30 -16.51
CA SER A 367 12.56 4.97 -17.91
C SER A 367 12.13 3.50 -18.02
N GLU A 368 10.91 3.24 -18.51
CA GLU A 368 10.36 1.88 -18.61
C GLU A 368 11.13 1.03 -19.62
N ALA A 369 11.78 1.66 -20.59
CA ALA A 369 12.54 0.97 -21.64
C ALA A 369 13.80 0.26 -21.12
N ASP A 370 14.39 0.73 -20.02
CA ASP A 370 15.66 0.21 -19.52
C ASP A 370 15.43 -0.73 -18.34
N GLU A 371 15.57 -2.04 -18.54
CA GLU A 371 15.41 -3.04 -17.47
C GLU A 371 16.57 -3.04 -16.47
N PHE A 372 17.71 -2.45 -16.87
CA PHE A 372 18.94 -2.38 -16.10
C PHE A 372 19.45 -0.95 -16.03
N GLY A 373 20.00 -0.57 -14.88
CA GLY A 373 20.61 0.73 -14.71
C GLY A 373 21.30 0.85 -13.37
N GLU A 374 22.27 1.76 -13.30
CA GLU A 374 22.88 2.16 -12.04
C GLU A 374 23.21 3.66 -12.08
N CYS A 375 22.93 4.36 -10.99
CA CYS A 375 23.20 5.78 -10.84
C CYS A 375 23.75 6.06 -9.45
N PHE A 376 24.84 6.81 -9.39
CA PHE A 376 25.43 7.31 -8.16
C PHE A 376 25.33 8.83 -8.15
N ALA A 377 24.75 9.38 -7.08
CA ALA A 377 24.67 10.81 -6.86
C ALA A 377 25.17 11.16 -5.46
N LYS A 378 25.81 12.32 -5.33
CA LYS A 378 26.28 12.84 -4.05
C LYS A 378 25.52 14.13 -3.74
N SER A 379 25.01 14.26 -2.52
CA SER A 379 24.31 15.46 -2.05
C SER A 379 25.28 16.53 -1.54
N GLU A 380 24.78 17.74 -1.31
CA GLU A 380 25.53 18.84 -0.69
C GLU A 380 25.93 18.52 0.76
N SER A 381 25.04 17.85 1.51
CA SER A 381 25.35 17.30 2.84
C SER A 381 26.22 16.03 2.81
N GLU A 382 26.93 15.75 1.71
CA GLU A 382 27.86 14.63 1.55
C GLU A 382 27.24 13.22 1.66
N TRP A 383 25.91 13.11 1.48
CA TRP A 383 25.24 11.82 1.38
C TRP A 383 25.44 11.20 0.02
N TRP A 384 25.64 9.88 -0.02
CA TRP A 384 25.63 9.14 -1.28
C TRP A 384 24.27 8.47 -1.51
N ILE A 385 23.75 8.66 -2.71
CA ILE A 385 22.53 8.04 -3.21
C ILE A 385 22.93 7.07 -4.31
N VAL A 386 22.52 5.82 -4.16
CA VAL A 386 22.73 4.78 -5.18
C VAL A 386 21.39 4.27 -5.63
N LEU A 387 21.10 4.40 -6.92
CA LEU A 387 19.93 3.81 -7.56
C LEU A 387 20.40 2.66 -8.43
N LYS A 388 19.84 1.47 -8.24
CA LYS A 388 20.12 0.30 -9.05
C LYS A 388 18.80 -0.29 -9.55
N LYS A 389 18.75 -0.61 -10.84
CA LYS A 389 17.63 -1.29 -11.50
C LYS A 389 18.16 -2.56 -12.13
N VAL A 390 17.52 -3.69 -11.85
CA VAL A 390 17.85 -5.00 -12.43
C VAL A 390 16.56 -5.76 -12.68
N ASN A 391 16.28 -6.16 -13.92
CA ASN A 391 15.00 -6.76 -14.31
C ASN A 391 13.80 -5.96 -13.79
N SER A 392 13.88 -4.63 -13.92
CA SER A 392 12.89 -3.67 -13.40
C SER A 392 12.72 -3.60 -11.87
N ARG A 393 13.43 -4.42 -11.09
CA ARG A 393 13.49 -4.29 -9.62
C ARG A 393 14.36 -3.10 -9.27
N LEU A 394 13.86 -2.24 -8.39
CA LEU A 394 14.53 -1.04 -7.93
C LEU A 394 15.15 -1.25 -6.55
N LEU A 395 16.40 -0.82 -6.40
CA LEU A 395 17.05 -0.63 -5.12
C LEU A 395 17.55 0.81 -5.03
N CYS A 396 17.15 1.52 -3.99
CA CYS A 396 17.67 2.81 -3.61
C CYS A 396 18.44 2.64 -2.30
N LEU A 397 19.72 3.00 -2.27
CA LEU A 397 20.53 3.09 -1.06
C LEU A 397 20.82 4.55 -0.74
N LEU A 398 20.73 4.91 0.54
CA LEU A 398 21.16 6.20 1.05
C LEU A 398 22.25 5.94 2.09
N LEU A 399 23.46 6.38 1.79
CA LEU A 399 24.63 6.20 2.63
C LEU A 399 24.95 7.53 3.32
N PRO A 400 24.87 7.60 4.66
CA PRO A 400 25.25 8.78 5.41
C PRO A 400 26.73 9.14 5.21
N PRO A 401 27.12 10.41 5.44
CA PRO A 401 28.51 10.84 5.39
C PRO A 401 29.39 10.03 6.36
N SER A 402 30.51 9.51 5.86
CA SER A 402 31.48 8.74 6.65
C SER A 402 32.90 9.04 6.21
N SER A 403 33.85 9.03 7.16
CA SER A 403 35.27 9.30 6.90
C SER A 403 35.89 8.31 5.91
N ASN A 404 35.34 7.09 5.82
CA ASN A 404 35.86 5.99 5.00
C ASN A 404 35.25 5.96 3.58
N GLN A 405 34.51 6.99 3.18
CA GLN A 405 33.69 7.01 1.96
C GLN A 405 33.93 8.25 1.10
N GLN A 406 35.19 8.51 0.75
CA GLN A 406 35.56 9.74 0.06
C GLN A 406 35.51 9.61 -1.46
N SER A 407 35.75 8.42 -2.01
CA SER A 407 35.77 8.20 -3.47
C SER A 407 34.56 7.42 -3.98
N LEU A 408 34.22 7.59 -5.26
CA LEU A 408 33.18 6.80 -5.93
C LEU A 408 33.49 5.30 -5.90
N ALA A 409 34.77 4.92 -6.00
CA ALA A 409 35.19 3.52 -5.96
C ALA A 409 34.87 2.87 -4.60
N ASP A 410 35.10 3.58 -3.49
CA ASP A 410 34.77 3.11 -2.15
C ASP A 410 33.26 2.87 -2.00
N ILE A 411 32.44 3.76 -2.58
CA ILE A 411 30.98 3.64 -2.60
C ILE A 411 30.52 2.45 -3.42
N GLN A 412 31.11 2.22 -4.59
CA GLN A 412 30.82 1.05 -5.43
C GLN A 412 31.15 -0.24 -4.69
N THR A 413 32.32 -0.33 -4.05
CA THR A 413 32.70 -1.50 -3.25
C THR A 413 31.77 -1.72 -2.07
N ARG A 414 31.40 -0.66 -1.33
CA ARG A 414 30.44 -0.77 -0.21
C ARG A 414 29.05 -1.19 -0.71
N THR A 415 28.60 -0.66 -1.84
CA THR A 415 27.32 -1.03 -2.47
C THR A 415 27.27 -2.51 -2.79
N LEU A 416 28.32 -3.06 -3.41
CA LEU A 416 28.42 -4.49 -3.70
C LEU A 416 28.43 -5.33 -2.42
N GLY A 417 29.10 -4.87 -1.37
CA GLY A 417 29.07 -5.51 -0.05
C GLY A 417 27.66 -5.56 0.55
N ILE A 418 26.94 -4.44 0.53
CA ILE A 418 25.55 -4.35 1.01
C ILE A 418 24.64 -5.29 0.21
N ILE A 419 24.76 -5.29 -1.12
CA ILE A 419 23.95 -6.16 -1.98
C ILE A 419 24.23 -7.63 -1.65
N LYS A 420 25.50 -8.01 -1.52
CA LYS A 420 25.88 -9.39 -1.19
C LYS A 420 25.39 -9.83 0.20
N THR A 421 25.36 -8.93 1.18
CA THR A 421 24.93 -9.30 2.54
C THR A 421 23.41 -9.28 2.71
N HIS A 422 22.71 -8.33 2.10
CA HIS A 422 21.29 -8.07 2.39
C HIS A 422 20.34 -8.37 1.22
N PHE A 423 20.85 -8.47 -0.01
CA PHE A 423 20.03 -8.57 -1.22
C PHE A 423 20.55 -9.60 -2.24
N GLU A 424 21.40 -10.54 -1.82
CA GLU A 424 22.03 -11.53 -2.71
C GLU A 424 21.01 -12.38 -3.47
N ALA A 425 19.93 -12.78 -2.79
CA ALA A 425 18.84 -13.53 -3.41
C ALA A 425 18.02 -12.72 -4.45
N ILE A 426 18.24 -11.40 -4.52
CA ILE A 426 17.42 -10.48 -5.32
C ILE A 426 18.21 -9.90 -6.49
N PHE A 427 19.44 -9.46 -6.24
CA PHE A 427 20.36 -8.88 -7.20
C PHE A 427 21.57 -9.80 -7.31
N PHE A 428 21.48 -10.78 -8.21
CA PHE A 428 22.63 -11.62 -8.56
C PHE A 428 23.70 -10.76 -9.25
N ASN A 429 24.97 -10.99 -8.90
CA ASN A 429 26.11 -10.40 -9.59
C ASN A 429 26.44 -11.19 -10.87
#